data_AF-A0A1G1JVQ3-F1
#
_entry.id   AF-A0A1G1JVQ3-F1
#
_cell.length_a   1.000
_cell.length_b   1.000
_cell.length_c   1.000
_cell.angle_alpha   90.00
_cell.angle_beta   90.00
_cell.angle_gamma   90.00
#
_symmetry.space_group_name_H-M   'P 1'
#
loop_
_entity.id
_entity.type
_entity.pdbx_description
1 polymer ?
#
loop_
_entity_poly.entity_id
_entity_poly.type
_entity_poly.pdbx_seq_one_letter_code
_entity_poly.pdbx_strand_id
1 'polypeptide(L)'
;MAQILVQNESSGKKLIPSKTYAELRRRVKETLLLSHQRIEREKVLTYWKTGKLIGQHILKYTSSEKISKSSRALSRRTSSSSRKVLAQEARSAVVGASATTKNRADYGRRVIERLAEDLEISETVLRRSVQFAQRFPIPATRQELTWSHYRTLMTIPDPRKRLELADQADRLEWSTKALEAKVKRISEARLLRGHEKKPPLLTAPKLGSFYTYRIIDPKTVHSKHAHLLVDLGFVTYLEAERFEIPPGKKLASGDLATTVKDRSGIYSLRKAMRQDPEFLFAYQAYVERVIDGDTLKVQIDLGFGILTRQVIRLRGIDAPEMDTQAGKAAKEFVIRELEKEPYVTIKSTRSDKYDRYLADIFYKGSLYLNQRLLDEGHAALA
;
A
#
# COMPACT_ATOMS: atom_id res chain seq x y z
N MET A 1 -11.59 35.87 -40.01
CA MET A 1 -10.84 36.14 -38.76
C MET A 1 -9.33 35.97 -38.98
N ALA A 2 -8.81 36.61 -40.04
CA ALA A 2 -7.44 36.48 -40.54
C ALA A 2 -6.68 37.79 -40.28
N GLN A 3 -6.63 38.23 -39.02
CA GLN A 3 -6.25 39.61 -38.70
C GLN A 3 -5.44 39.74 -37.40
N ILE A 4 -4.54 38.79 -37.09
CA ILE A 4 -3.57 38.95 -35.97
C ILE A 4 -2.13 38.47 -36.31
N LEU A 5 -1.82 37.97 -37.51
CA LEU A 5 -0.48 37.38 -37.78
C LEU A 5 0.42 38.12 -38.79
N VAL A 6 0.23 39.44 -38.98
CA VAL A 6 1.15 40.26 -39.79
C VAL A 6 1.49 41.59 -39.08
N GLN A 7 2.04 41.53 -37.86
CA GLN A 7 2.50 42.73 -37.14
C GLN A 7 3.92 42.64 -36.60
N ASN A 8 4.84 41.90 -37.24
CA ASN A 8 6.27 42.00 -36.88
C ASN A 8 7.25 41.93 -38.05
N GLU A 9 6.82 42.31 -39.26
CA GLU A 9 7.76 42.60 -40.37
C GLU A 9 8.15 44.10 -40.45
N SER A 10 7.65 44.95 -39.54
CA SER A 10 7.86 46.40 -39.58
C SER A 10 9.01 46.91 -38.68
N SER A 11 10.08 46.14 -38.54
CA SER A 11 11.36 46.62 -37.99
C SER A 11 12.48 46.14 -38.90
N GLY A 12 12.61 46.80 -40.06
CA GLY A 12 13.76 46.70 -40.95
C GLY A 12 15.03 47.20 -40.27
N LYS A 13 15.55 46.48 -39.27
CA LYS A 13 16.93 46.63 -38.83
C LYS A 13 17.80 46.13 -39.97
N LYS A 14 18.38 47.05 -40.75
CA LYS A 14 19.46 46.74 -41.69
C LYS A 14 20.45 45.79 -40.99
N LEU A 15 20.71 44.63 -41.59
CA LEU A 15 21.75 43.72 -41.13
C LEU A 15 23.08 44.47 -41.14
N ILE A 16 23.54 44.92 -39.96
CA ILE A 16 24.80 45.64 -39.82
C ILE A 16 25.93 44.65 -40.15
N PRO A 17 26.79 44.93 -41.14
CA PRO A 17 27.93 44.06 -41.47
C PRO A 17 28.78 43.81 -40.24
N SER A 18 29.13 42.54 -39.97
CA SER A 18 29.99 42.20 -38.84
C SER A 18 31.43 42.62 -39.18
N LYS A 19 32.13 43.31 -38.27
CA LYS A 19 33.48 43.82 -38.54
C LYS A 19 34.56 42.74 -38.45
N THR A 20 34.25 41.63 -37.76
CA THR A 20 35.17 40.51 -37.55
C THR A 20 34.44 39.17 -37.67
N TYR A 21 35.16 38.08 -37.99
CA TYR A 21 34.60 36.73 -38.01
C TYR A 21 34.09 36.28 -36.63
N ALA A 22 34.76 36.67 -35.54
CA ALA A 22 34.32 36.36 -34.18
C ALA A 22 32.94 36.99 -33.88
N GLU A 23 32.72 38.23 -34.32
CA GLU A 23 31.43 38.91 -34.19
C GLU A 23 30.36 38.25 -35.07
N LEU A 24 30.68 37.92 -36.32
CA LEU A 24 29.79 37.19 -37.23
C LEU A 24 29.37 35.85 -36.62
N ARG A 25 30.34 35.05 -36.17
CA ARG A 25 30.11 33.74 -35.54
C ARG A 25 29.22 33.85 -34.30
N ARG A 26 29.43 34.87 -33.45
CA ARG A 26 28.58 35.12 -32.28
C ARG A 26 27.14 35.43 -32.70
N ARG A 27 26.94 36.38 -33.63
CA ARG A 27 25.61 36.79 -34.10
C ARG A 27 24.86 35.68 -34.83
N VAL A 28 25.55 34.89 -35.65
CA VAL A 28 24.98 33.71 -36.32
C VAL A 28 24.56 32.66 -35.28
N LYS A 29 25.42 32.36 -34.32
CA LYS A 29 25.09 31.41 -33.22
C LYS A 29 23.88 31.88 -32.43
N GLU A 30 23.82 33.16 -32.07
CA GLU A 30 22.70 33.75 -31.33
C GLU A 30 21.40 33.70 -32.15
N THR A 31 21.45 34.07 -33.42
CA THR A 31 20.28 34.04 -34.33
C THR A 31 19.73 32.62 -34.49
N LEU A 32 20.61 31.64 -34.71
CA LEU A 32 20.21 30.23 -34.85
C LEU A 32 19.66 29.68 -33.53
N LEU A 33 20.29 30.00 -32.39
CA LEU A 33 19.84 29.55 -31.07
C LEU A 33 18.45 30.10 -30.72
N LEU A 34 18.24 31.42 -30.89
CA LEU A 34 16.96 32.08 -30.64
C LEU A 34 15.87 31.57 -31.59
N SER A 35 16.21 31.31 -32.85
CA SER A 35 15.27 30.74 -33.83
C SER A 35 14.85 29.33 -33.42
N HIS A 36 15.81 28.47 -33.03
CA HIS A 36 15.50 27.12 -32.54
C HIS A 36 14.63 27.14 -31.28
N GLN A 37 14.91 28.03 -30.32
CA GLN A 37 14.10 28.17 -29.11
C GLN A 37 12.65 28.58 -29.44
N ARG A 38 12.45 29.53 -30.37
CA ARG A 38 11.11 29.94 -30.81
C ARG A 38 10.35 28.79 -31.46
N ILE A 39 11.02 28.05 -32.35
CA ILE A 39 10.43 26.88 -33.03
C ILE A 39 10.00 25.82 -32.00
N GLU A 40 10.85 25.51 -31.03
CA GLU A 40 10.51 24.51 -30.01
C GLU A 40 9.38 24.98 -29.08
N ARG A 41 9.34 26.27 -28.70
CA ARG A 41 8.23 26.83 -27.93
C ARG A 41 6.89 26.72 -28.67
N GLU A 42 6.85 27.13 -29.93
CA GLU A 42 5.64 27.03 -30.76
C GLU A 42 5.22 25.57 -30.98
N LYS A 43 6.18 24.67 -31.16
CA LYS A 43 5.94 23.24 -31.30
C LYS A 43 5.33 22.63 -30.04
N VAL A 44 5.85 22.97 -28.86
CA VAL A 44 5.29 22.53 -27.57
C VAL A 44 3.85 23.02 -27.42
N LEU A 45 3.60 24.31 -27.70
CA LEU A 45 2.25 24.88 -27.61
C LEU A 45 1.29 24.21 -28.60
N THR A 46 1.74 23.97 -29.82
CA THR A 46 0.96 23.30 -30.88
C THR A 46 0.57 21.89 -30.44
N TYR A 47 1.51 21.07 -30.00
CA TYR A 47 1.21 19.72 -29.53
C TYR A 47 0.29 19.70 -28.31
N TRP A 48 0.45 20.63 -27.37
CA TRP A 48 -0.48 20.76 -26.26
C TRP A 48 -1.90 21.09 -26.73
N LYS A 49 -2.06 22.08 -27.63
CA LYS A 49 -3.36 22.47 -28.20
C LYS A 49 -4.01 21.31 -28.95
N THR A 50 -3.27 20.64 -29.82
CA THR A 50 -3.72 19.45 -30.56
C THR A 50 -4.20 18.36 -29.60
N GLY A 51 -3.41 18.04 -28.59
CA GLY A 51 -3.78 17.06 -27.57
C GLY A 51 -5.05 17.44 -26.81
N LYS A 52 -5.21 18.71 -26.47
CA LYS A 52 -6.41 19.23 -25.79
C LYS A 52 -7.65 19.14 -26.66
N LEU A 53 -7.57 19.49 -27.95
CA LEU A 53 -8.69 19.38 -28.90
C LEU A 53 -9.17 17.92 -29.03
N ILE A 54 -8.23 17.00 -29.26
CA ILE A 54 -8.54 15.57 -29.39
C ILE A 54 -9.11 15.03 -28.07
N GLY A 55 -8.47 15.34 -26.94
CA GLY A 55 -8.94 14.91 -25.62
C GLY A 55 -10.36 15.41 -25.29
N GLN A 56 -10.66 16.67 -25.60
CA GLN A 56 -12.00 17.26 -25.42
C GLN A 56 -13.04 16.60 -26.33
N HIS A 57 -12.69 16.30 -27.58
CA HIS A 57 -13.59 15.59 -28.50
C HIS A 57 -13.97 14.21 -27.95
N ILE A 58 -12.99 13.43 -27.49
CA ILE A 58 -13.19 12.11 -26.88
C ILE A 58 -14.08 12.21 -25.62
N LEU A 59 -13.86 13.22 -24.78
CA LEU A 59 -14.67 13.43 -23.57
C LEU A 59 -16.12 13.82 -23.90
N LYS A 60 -16.34 14.69 -24.89
CA LYS A 60 -17.69 15.12 -25.31
C LYS A 60 -18.49 13.97 -25.92
N TYR A 61 -17.89 13.19 -26.82
CA TYR A 61 -18.56 12.03 -27.45
C TYR A 61 -18.99 10.99 -26.41
N THR A 62 -18.13 10.69 -25.44
CA THR A 62 -18.49 9.72 -24.39
C THR A 62 -19.56 10.23 -23.42
N SER A 63 -19.70 11.55 -23.29
CA SER A 63 -20.75 12.18 -22.48
C SER A 63 -22.10 12.19 -23.20
N SER A 64 -22.12 12.45 -24.50
CA SER A 64 -23.35 12.38 -25.31
C SER A 64 -23.86 10.94 -25.48
N GLU A 65 -22.96 9.95 -25.60
CA GLU A 65 -23.34 8.53 -25.66
C GLU A 65 -23.97 8.05 -24.33
N LYS A 66 -23.50 8.56 -23.18
CA LYS A 66 -24.13 8.31 -21.86
C LYS A 66 -25.55 8.86 -21.78
N ILE A 67 -25.78 10.07 -22.30
CA ILE A 67 -27.11 10.70 -22.32
C ILE A 67 -28.07 9.91 -23.23
N SER A 68 -27.59 9.43 -24.38
CA SER A 68 -28.37 8.59 -25.30
C SER A 68 -28.71 7.20 -24.72
N LYS A 69 -27.77 6.54 -24.03
CA LYS A 69 -28.04 5.24 -23.38
C LYS A 69 -28.93 5.37 -22.14
N SER A 70 -28.78 6.45 -21.36
CA SER A 70 -29.60 6.71 -20.18
C SER A 70 -31.04 7.08 -20.55
N SER A 71 -31.26 7.87 -21.60
CA SER A 71 -32.60 8.16 -22.12
C SER A 71 -33.31 6.91 -22.66
N ARG A 72 -32.59 6.02 -23.35
CA ARG A 72 -33.12 4.69 -23.77
C ARG A 72 -33.42 3.76 -22.59
N ALA A 73 -32.62 3.81 -21.51
CA ALA A 73 -32.86 3.03 -20.30
C ALA A 73 -34.02 3.58 -19.46
N LEU A 74 -34.19 4.92 -19.42
CA LEU A 74 -35.30 5.59 -18.74
C LEU A 74 -36.64 5.32 -19.44
N SER A 75 -36.64 5.29 -20.78
CA SER A 75 -37.82 4.87 -21.58
C SER A 75 -38.21 3.40 -21.39
N ARG A 76 -37.31 2.55 -20.86
CA ARG A 76 -37.56 1.14 -20.54
C ARG A 76 -37.90 0.90 -19.06
N ARG A 77 -37.78 1.92 -18.20
CA ARG A 77 -37.98 1.83 -16.74
C ARG A 77 -39.33 2.38 -16.27
N THR A 78 -40.22 2.79 -17.18
CA THR A 78 -41.60 3.19 -16.84
C THR A 78 -42.51 2.01 -16.47
N SER A 79 -41.99 0.79 -16.35
CA SER A 79 -42.73 -0.35 -15.80
C SER A 79 -42.00 -1.00 -14.63
N SER A 80 -42.54 -0.73 -13.44
CA SER A 80 -42.52 -1.53 -12.21
C SER A 80 -41.32 -1.47 -11.24
N SER A 81 -41.69 -1.03 -10.03
CA SER A 81 -41.27 -1.45 -8.69
C SER A 81 -39.83 -1.29 -8.21
N SER A 82 -39.63 -0.18 -7.52
CA SER A 82 -38.57 0.09 -6.56
C SER A 82 -38.75 -0.72 -5.26
N ARG A 83 -37.69 -1.44 -4.85
CA ARG A 83 -37.12 -1.46 -3.47
C ARG A 83 -35.99 -2.47 -3.28
N LYS A 84 -35.73 -3.39 -4.23
CA LYS A 84 -34.52 -4.25 -4.24
C LYS A 84 -33.30 -3.64 -4.97
N VAL A 85 -33.46 -2.45 -5.54
CA VAL A 85 -32.55 -1.89 -6.56
C VAL A 85 -31.30 -1.21 -5.96
N LEU A 86 -31.38 -0.71 -4.73
CA LEU A 86 -30.33 0.12 -4.12
C LEU A 86 -29.02 -0.63 -3.77
N ALA A 87 -29.05 -1.95 -3.56
CA ALA A 87 -27.84 -2.74 -3.29
C ALA A 87 -27.15 -3.25 -4.58
N GLN A 88 -27.89 -3.38 -5.68
CA GLN A 88 -27.37 -3.82 -6.98
C GLN A 88 -26.79 -2.66 -7.80
N GLU A 89 -27.25 -1.43 -7.54
CA GLU A 89 -26.76 -0.20 -8.17
C GLU A 89 -25.30 0.13 -7.82
N ALA A 90 -24.82 -0.19 -6.61
CA ALA A 90 -23.43 0.03 -6.23
C ALA A 90 -22.44 -0.90 -6.97
N ARG A 91 -22.80 -2.17 -7.22
CA ARG A 91 -21.99 -3.11 -8.00
C ARG A 91 -22.08 -2.83 -9.51
N SER A 92 -23.26 -2.43 -10.01
CA SER A 92 -23.47 -1.99 -11.39
C SER A 92 -22.70 -0.72 -11.74
N ALA A 93 -22.57 0.24 -10.81
CA ALA A 93 -21.81 1.47 -11.01
C ALA A 93 -20.29 1.21 -11.20
N VAL A 94 -19.72 0.24 -10.47
CA VAL A 94 -18.30 -0.15 -10.60
C VAL A 94 -18.05 -0.90 -11.92
N VAL A 95 -18.94 -1.82 -12.32
CA VAL A 95 -18.86 -2.52 -13.62
C VAL A 95 -19.09 -1.55 -14.79
N GLY A 96 -20.02 -0.60 -14.63
CA GLY A 96 -20.29 0.46 -15.61
C GLY A 96 -19.15 1.46 -15.77
N ALA A 97 -18.43 1.79 -14.69
CA ALA A 97 -17.23 2.64 -14.75
C ALA A 97 -16.09 1.97 -15.54
N SER A 98 -15.91 0.66 -15.37
CA SER A 98 -14.91 -0.13 -16.12
C SER A 98 -15.26 -0.24 -17.61
N ALA A 99 -16.51 -0.58 -17.95
CA ALA A 99 -16.97 -0.69 -19.33
C ALA A 99 -16.95 0.65 -20.09
N THR A 100 -17.28 1.76 -19.42
CA THR A 100 -17.23 3.11 -20.02
C THR A 100 -15.81 3.60 -20.28
N THR A 101 -14.85 3.19 -19.44
CA THR A 101 -13.43 3.50 -19.63
C THR A 101 -12.86 2.75 -20.84
N LYS A 102 -13.24 1.48 -21.01
CA LYS A 102 -12.85 0.66 -22.16
C LYS A 102 -13.38 1.21 -23.48
N ASN A 103 -14.69 1.52 -23.55
CA ASN A 103 -15.30 2.12 -24.75
C ASN A 103 -14.69 3.48 -25.11
N ARG A 104 -14.34 4.31 -24.11
CA ARG A 104 -13.66 5.59 -24.32
C ARG A 104 -12.27 5.39 -24.93
N ALA A 105 -11.51 4.42 -24.43
CA ALA A 105 -10.18 4.12 -24.93
C ALA A 105 -10.22 3.63 -26.38
N ASP A 106 -11.18 2.75 -26.71
CA ASP A 106 -11.35 2.22 -28.07
C ASP A 106 -11.81 3.30 -29.06
N TYR A 107 -12.75 4.17 -28.65
CA TYR A 107 -13.14 5.32 -29.46
C TYR A 107 -11.98 6.29 -29.67
N GLY A 108 -11.24 6.63 -28.61
CA GLY A 108 -10.09 7.51 -28.70
C GLY A 108 -8.99 6.96 -29.62
N ARG A 109 -8.80 5.64 -29.63
CA ARG A 109 -7.89 4.94 -30.54
C ARG A 109 -8.26 5.20 -32.00
N ARG A 110 -9.52 4.93 -32.38
CA ARG A 110 -10.02 5.12 -33.75
C ARG A 110 -9.97 6.57 -34.20
N VAL A 111 -10.30 7.52 -33.32
CA VAL A 111 -10.21 8.96 -33.63
C VAL A 111 -8.77 9.35 -33.97
N ILE A 112 -7.80 8.85 -33.20
CA ILE A 112 -6.39 9.15 -33.44
C ILE A 112 -5.88 8.49 -34.71
N GLU A 113 -6.24 7.23 -34.98
CA GLU A 113 -5.89 6.52 -36.22
C GLU A 113 -6.41 7.28 -37.45
N ARG A 114 -7.68 7.69 -37.44
CA ARG A 114 -8.27 8.45 -38.55
C ARG A 114 -7.63 9.83 -38.72
N LEU A 115 -7.39 10.56 -37.63
CA LEU A 115 -6.70 11.86 -37.71
C LEU A 115 -5.26 11.74 -38.22
N ALA A 116 -4.59 10.61 -37.95
CA ALA A 116 -3.25 10.37 -38.44
C ALA A 116 -3.23 10.21 -39.96
N GLU A 117 -4.21 9.47 -40.51
CA GLU A 117 -4.41 9.29 -41.94
C GLU A 117 -4.85 10.60 -42.62
N ASP A 118 -5.93 11.22 -42.15
CA ASP A 118 -6.55 12.41 -42.76
C ASP A 118 -5.60 13.64 -42.81
N LEU A 119 -4.68 13.76 -41.84
CA LEU A 119 -3.76 14.90 -41.74
C LEU A 119 -2.32 14.54 -42.15
N GLU A 120 -2.06 13.29 -42.52
CA GLU A 120 -0.72 12.75 -42.79
C GLU A 120 0.27 13.01 -41.63
N ILE A 121 -0.24 12.98 -40.39
CA ILE A 121 0.56 13.17 -39.16
C ILE A 121 0.76 11.82 -38.50
N SER A 122 1.97 11.55 -38.02
CA SER A 122 2.25 10.33 -37.26
C SER A 122 1.28 10.14 -36.08
N GLU A 123 0.62 8.99 -36.04
CA GLU A 123 -0.25 8.54 -34.95
C GLU A 123 0.44 8.67 -33.59
N THR A 124 1.74 8.36 -33.53
CA THR A 124 2.54 8.47 -32.31
C THR A 124 2.64 9.91 -31.80
N VAL A 125 2.74 10.90 -32.70
CA VAL A 125 2.76 12.32 -32.34
C VAL A 125 1.40 12.75 -31.77
N LEU A 126 0.30 12.32 -32.37
CA LEU A 126 -1.05 12.61 -31.87
C LEU A 126 -1.29 11.97 -30.49
N ARG A 127 -0.91 10.70 -30.30
CA ARG A 127 -0.99 10.03 -28.99
C ARG A 127 -0.19 10.75 -27.90
N ARG A 128 1.06 11.14 -28.22
CA ARG A 128 1.91 11.89 -27.30
C ARG A 128 1.35 13.28 -27.02
N SER A 129 0.74 13.94 -28.00
CA SER A 129 0.08 15.23 -27.84
C SER A 129 -1.08 15.14 -26.85
N VAL A 130 -1.95 14.13 -27.00
CA VAL A 130 -3.06 13.87 -26.05
C VAL A 130 -2.52 13.59 -24.64
N GLN A 131 -1.52 12.70 -24.53
CA GLN A 131 -0.89 12.38 -23.26
C GLN A 131 -0.24 13.62 -22.61
N PHE A 132 0.36 14.49 -23.42
CA PHE A 132 0.98 15.72 -22.97
C PHE A 132 -0.05 16.69 -22.38
N ALA A 133 -1.13 16.96 -23.10
CA ALA A 133 -2.21 17.82 -22.64
C ALA A 133 -2.91 17.31 -21.38
N GLN A 134 -3.04 15.98 -21.24
CA GLN A 134 -3.60 15.35 -20.04
C GLN A 134 -2.67 15.46 -18.82
N ARG A 135 -1.35 15.37 -19.04
CA ARG A 135 -0.35 15.34 -17.96
C ARG A 135 0.17 16.71 -17.55
N PHE A 136 0.03 17.71 -18.42
CA PHE A 136 0.49 19.08 -18.20
C PHE A 136 -0.61 20.07 -18.58
N PRO A 137 -1.47 20.47 -17.63
CA PRO A 137 -2.63 21.33 -17.91
C PRO A 137 -2.27 22.75 -18.37
N ILE A 138 -1.06 23.25 -18.09
CA ILE A 138 -0.60 24.59 -18.48
C ILE A 138 0.88 24.51 -18.88
N PRO A 139 1.22 24.51 -20.19
CA PRO A 139 2.60 24.44 -20.65
C PRO A 139 3.32 25.80 -20.59
N ALA A 140 2.57 26.91 -20.55
CA ALA A 140 3.10 28.27 -20.65
C ALA A 140 4.00 28.72 -19.48
N THR A 141 4.05 27.94 -18.39
CA THR A 141 4.85 28.25 -17.22
C THR A 141 6.32 27.82 -17.32
N ARG A 142 6.71 27.07 -18.37
CA ARG A 142 8.06 26.51 -18.52
C ARG A 142 8.59 26.74 -19.92
N GLN A 143 9.20 27.90 -20.11
CA GLN A 143 9.56 28.43 -21.44
C GLN A 143 10.85 27.81 -22.01
N GLU A 144 11.68 27.18 -21.18
CA GLU A 144 12.96 26.61 -21.60
C GLU A 144 12.86 25.11 -21.95
N LEU A 145 11.72 24.48 -21.65
CA LEU A 145 11.49 23.07 -21.96
C LEU A 145 11.04 22.84 -23.40
N THR A 146 11.88 22.17 -24.18
CA THR A 146 11.57 21.69 -25.53
C THR A 146 10.65 20.46 -25.55
N TRP A 147 10.16 20.06 -26.72
CA TRP A 147 9.30 18.87 -26.85
C TRP A 147 9.97 17.58 -26.35
N SER A 148 11.28 17.47 -26.54
CA SER A 148 12.05 16.31 -26.07
C SER A 148 12.05 16.20 -24.54
N HIS A 149 12.12 17.33 -23.82
CA HIS A 149 11.98 17.32 -22.36
C HIS A 149 10.63 16.78 -21.93
N TYR A 150 9.54 17.26 -22.54
CA TYR A 150 8.19 16.79 -22.21
C TYR A 150 7.98 15.32 -22.55
N ARG A 151 8.58 14.81 -23.63
CA ARG A 151 8.58 13.36 -23.93
C ARG A 151 9.22 12.56 -22.81
N THR A 152 10.36 13.00 -22.30
CA THR A 152 11.04 12.34 -21.17
C THR A 152 10.20 12.45 -19.88
N LEU A 153 9.68 13.63 -19.55
CA LEU A 153 8.85 13.83 -18.35
C LEU A 153 7.55 13.01 -18.39
N MET A 154 6.93 12.87 -19.56
CA MET A 154 5.72 12.05 -19.71
C MET A 154 5.94 10.59 -19.30
N THR A 155 7.16 10.05 -19.37
CA THR A 155 7.45 8.66 -18.94
C THR A 155 7.31 8.46 -17.42
N ILE A 156 7.37 9.53 -16.63
CA ILE A 156 7.33 9.48 -15.17
C ILE A 156 5.87 9.25 -14.72
N PRO A 157 5.54 8.14 -14.05
CA PRO A 157 4.15 7.85 -13.67
C PRO A 157 3.61 8.80 -12.58
N ASP A 158 4.44 9.13 -11.58
CA ASP A 158 4.08 10.00 -10.46
C ASP A 158 3.86 11.45 -10.94
N PRO A 159 2.64 12.01 -10.80
CA PRO A 159 2.35 13.38 -11.21
C PRO A 159 3.13 14.45 -10.46
N ARG A 160 3.32 14.28 -9.14
CA ARG A 160 4.05 15.26 -8.31
C ARG A 160 5.51 15.30 -8.71
N LYS A 161 6.13 14.12 -8.82
CA LYS A 161 7.55 14.02 -9.19
C LYS A 161 7.80 14.53 -10.61
N ARG A 162 6.87 14.28 -11.52
CA ARG A 162 6.92 14.79 -12.89
C ARG A 162 6.96 16.32 -12.94
N LEU A 163 6.08 16.99 -12.18
CA LEU A 163 6.04 18.45 -12.15
C LEU A 163 7.27 19.03 -11.45
N GLU A 164 7.72 18.43 -10.34
CA GLU A 164 8.93 18.86 -9.63
C GLU A 164 10.17 18.82 -10.54
N LEU A 165 10.36 17.72 -11.29
CA LEU A 165 11.48 17.60 -12.23
C LEU A 165 11.33 18.53 -13.43
N ALA A 166 10.11 18.82 -13.87
CA ALA A 166 9.87 19.81 -14.90
C ALA A 166 10.29 21.22 -14.42
N ASP A 167 9.92 21.61 -13.20
CA ASP A 167 10.29 22.90 -12.61
C ASP A 167 11.79 23.01 -12.32
N GLN A 168 12.44 21.91 -11.95
CA GLN A 168 13.90 21.87 -11.80
C GLN A 168 14.60 21.98 -13.15
N ALA A 169 14.15 21.24 -14.16
CA ALA A 169 14.75 21.27 -15.48
C ALA A 169 14.62 22.64 -16.15
N ASP A 170 13.48 23.32 -15.97
CA ASP A 170 13.24 24.66 -16.50
C ASP A 170 14.10 25.71 -15.76
N ARG A 171 14.11 25.71 -14.42
CA ARG A 171 14.89 26.68 -13.62
C ARG A 171 16.40 26.51 -13.72
N LEU A 172 16.89 25.29 -13.87
CA LEU A 172 18.31 24.96 -13.94
C LEU A 172 18.80 24.73 -15.37
N GLU A 173 17.96 25.02 -16.37
CA GLU A 173 18.25 24.89 -17.80
C GLU A 173 18.87 23.52 -18.16
N TRP A 174 18.29 22.45 -17.62
CA TRP A 174 18.81 21.11 -17.89
C TRP A 174 18.69 20.79 -19.37
N SER A 175 19.76 20.27 -19.96
CA SER A 175 19.67 19.64 -21.28
C SER A 175 18.81 18.38 -21.22
N THR A 176 18.25 17.97 -22.36
CA THR A 176 17.42 16.75 -22.44
C THR A 176 18.19 15.52 -21.97
N LYS A 177 19.48 15.43 -22.28
CA LYS A 177 20.36 14.34 -21.82
C LYS A 177 20.52 14.31 -20.29
N ALA A 178 20.67 15.48 -19.66
CA ALA A 178 20.78 15.58 -18.21
C ALA A 178 19.49 15.14 -17.52
N LEU A 179 18.34 15.55 -18.05
CA LEU A 179 17.04 15.11 -17.57
C LEU A 179 16.83 13.60 -17.75
N GLU A 180 17.18 13.05 -18.91
CA GLU A 180 17.12 11.61 -19.18
C GLU A 180 17.97 10.80 -18.19
N ALA A 181 19.22 11.23 -17.93
CA ALA A 181 20.08 10.60 -16.95
C ALA A 181 19.47 10.62 -15.54
N LYS A 182 18.83 11.73 -15.16
CA LYS A 182 18.14 11.85 -13.85
C LYS A 182 16.94 10.92 -13.77
N VAL A 183 16.10 10.87 -14.81
CA VAL A 183 14.93 9.97 -14.87
C VAL A 183 15.36 8.51 -14.87
N LYS A 184 16.42 8.16 -15.60
CA LYS A 184 17.01 6.82 -15.59
C LYS A 184 17.45 6.41 -14.19
N ARG A 185 18.22 7.25 -13.49
CA ARG A 185 18.63 6.99 -12.09
C ARG A 185 17.43 6.82 -11.15
N ILE A 186 16.37 7.60 -11.32
CA ILE A 186 15.14 7.45 -10.52
C ILE A 186 14.46 6.11 -10.82
N SER A 187 14.42 5.70 -12.09
CA SER A 187 13.85 4.42 -12.50
C SER A 187 14.68 3.24 -12.00
N GLU A 188 16.01 3.31 -12.05
CA GLU A 188 16.94 2.31 -11.52
C GLU A 188 16.84 2.21 -10.00
N ALA A 189 16.83 3.35 -9.29
CA ALA A 189 16.62 3.38 -7.84
C ALA A 189 15.23 2.88 -7.43
N ARG A 190 14.24 2.97 -8.33
CA ARG A 190 12.91 2.38 -8.12
C ARG A 190 12.90 0.89 -8.42
N LEU A 191 13.66 0.42 -9.42
CA LEU A 191 13.81 -1.01 -9.72
C LEU A 191 14.54 -1.72 -8.58
N LEU A 192 15.62 -1.12 -8.07
CA LEU A 192 16.34 -1.61 -6.89
C LEU A 192 15.42 -1.69 -5.66
N ARG A 193 14.60 -0.66 -5.41
CA ARG A 193 13.57 -0.68 -4.34
C ARG A 193 12.39 -1.60 -4.63
N GLY A 194 12.05 -1.82 -5.90
CA GLY A 194 10.98 -2.72 -6.33
C GLY A 194 11.36 -4.19 -6.30
N HIS A 195 12.66 -4.49 -6.19
CA HIS A 195 13.21 -5.83 -5.96
C HIS A 195 13.36 -6.19 -4.48
N GLU A 196 13.07 -5.28 -3.54
CA GLU A 196 12.66 -5.70 -2.20
C GLU A 196 11.31 -6.39 -2.36
N LYS A 197 11.33 -7.72 -2.49
CA LYS A 197 10.12 -8.55 -2.34
C LYS A 197 9.46 -8.05 -1.07
N LYS A 198 8.22 -7.53 -1.18
CA LYS A 198 7.46 -7.17 0.01
C LYS A 198 7.57 -8.35 0.99
N PRO A 199 8.03 -8.11 2.22
CA PRO A 199 8.21 -9.18 3.15
C PRO A 199 6.87 -9.93 3.28
N PRO A 200 6.91 -11.26 3.33
CA PRO A 200 5.70 -12.05 3.41
C PRO A 200 4.84 -11.59 4.59
N LEU A 201 3.52 -11.52 4.37
CA LEU A 201 2.58 -11.08 5.40
C LEU A 201 2.06 -12.29 6.16
N LEU A 202 2.30 -12.31 7.47
CA LEU A 202 1.68 -13.24 8.39
C LEU A 202 0.23 -12.83 8.66
N THR A 203 -0.65 -13.81 8.76
CA THR A 203 -1.99 -13.58 9.31
C THR A 203 -1.83 -13.33 10.82
N ALA A 204 -2.04 -12.08 11.24
CA ALA A 204 -2.02 -11.72 12.66
C ALA A 204 -3.18 -12.43 13.38
N PRO A 205 -2.92 -13.08 14.52
CA PRO A 205 -4.00 -13.73 15.25
C PRO A 205 -4.96 -12.71 15.85
N LYS A 206 -6.23 -13.12 16.03
CA LYS A 206 -7.17 -12.38 16.86
C LYS A 206 -6.77 -12.53 18.33
N LEU A 207 -6.45 -11.41 18.99
CA LEU A 207 -6.27 -11.39 20.43
C LEU A 207 -7.65 -11.41 21.10
N GLY A 208 -7.88 -12.39 21.97
CA GLY A 208 -9.04 -12.44 22.85
C GLY A 208 -8.91 -11.52 24.05
N SER A 209 -9.94 -11.52 24.90
CA SER A 209 -9.74 -11.05 26.26
C SER A 209 -8.65 -11.90 26.91
N PHE A 210 -7.69 -11.25 27.56
CA PHE A 210 -6.70 -11.96 28.36
C PHE A 210 -7.37 -12.93 29.33
N TYR A 211 -6.68 -14.00 29.66
CA TYR A 211 -7.13 -14.93 30.70
C TYR A 211 -8.49 -15.56 30.37
N THR A 212 -8.65 -15.95 29.10
CA THR A 212 -9.79 -16.75 28.63
C THR A 212 -9.34 -18.20 28.49
N TYR A 213 -10.08 -19.10 29.14
CA TYR A 213 -9.75 -20.50 29.32
C TYR A 213 -10.84 -21.40 28.78
N ARG A 214 -10.50 -22.65 28.52
CA ARG A 214 -11.47 -23.69 28.16
C ARG A 214 -11.84 -24.50 29.40
N ILE A 215 -13.13 -24.75 29.57
CA ILE A 215 -13.62 -25.71 30.54
C ILE A 215 -13.63 -27.10 29.90
N ILE A 216 -13.06 -28.10 30.55
CA ILE A 216 -12.92 -29.46 30.03
C ILE A 216 -13.33 -30.50 31.06
N ASP A 217 -13.77 -31.66 30.59
CA ASP A 217 -13.88 -32.84 31.44
C ASP A 217 -12.50 -33.40 31.79
N PRO A 218 -12.28 -33.85 33.03
CA PRO A 218 -11.06 -34.54 33.38
C PRO A 218 -11.02 -35.90 32.67
N LYS A 219 -9.97 -36.16 31.90
CA LYS A 219 -9.71 -37.46 31.28
C LYS A 219 -8.83 -38.30 32.21
N THR A 220 -9.45 -39.01 33.14
CA THR A 220 -8.73 -39.84 34.13
C THR A 220 -9.40 -41.20 34.31
N VAL A 221 -8.58 -42.25 34.46
CA VAL A 221 -9.04 -43.60 34.84
C VAL A 221 -9.19 -43.75 36.35
N HIS A 222 -8.77 -42.75 37.14
CA HIS A 222 -8.59 -42.84 38.58
C HIS A 222 -9.65 -42.11 39.43
N SER A 223 -10.72 -41.53 38.88
CA SER A 223 -11.73 -40.84 39.71
C SER A 223 -13.18 -41.10 39.32
N LYS A 224 -14.02 -41.36 40.33
CA LYS A 224 -15.49 -41.40 40.25
C LYS A 224 -16.15 -40.02 40.37
N HIS A 225 -15.38 -38.99 40.74
CA HIS A 225 -15.82 -37.60 40.87
C HIS A 225 -15.04 -36.75 39.85
N ALA A 226 -15.59 -36.62 38.64
CA ALA A 226 -15.00 -35.86 37.55
C ALA A 226 -15.39 -34.38 37.66
N HIS A 227 -14.72 -33.63 38.54
CA HIS A 227 -14.89 -32.17 38.59
C HIS A 227 -14.35 -31.53 37.31
N LEU A 228 -15.08 -30.56 36.76
CA LEU A 228 -14.64 -29.85 35.55
C LEU A 228 -13.28 -29.17 35.80
N LEU A 229 -12.44 -29.14 34.77
CA LEU A 229 -11.14 -28.48 34.80
C LEU A 229 -11.16 -27.19 33.97
N VAL A 230 -10.39 -26.22 34.42
CA VAL A 230 -10.03 -25.01 33.69
C VAL A 230 -8.67 -25.24 33.05
N ASP A 231 -8.63 -25.35 31.73
CA ASP A 231 -7.41 -25.48 30.94
C ASP A 231 -6.75 -24.11 30.77
N LEU A 232 -5.64 -23.89 31.48
CA LEU A 232 -4.84 -22.68 31.39
C LEU A 232 -3.85 -22.73 30.20
N GLY A 233 -3.84 -23.81 29.43
CA GLY A 233 -2.78 -24.09 28.48
C GLY A 233 -1.52 -24.56 29.19
N PHE A 234 -0.46 -24.83 28.42
CA PHE A 234 0.84 -25.24 28.96
C PHE A 234 0.79 -26.46 29.89
N VAL A 235 -0.15 -27.38 29.64
CA VAL A 235 -0.40 -28.58 30.47
C VAL A 235 -0.72 -28.23 31.94
N THR A 236 -1.28 -27.04 32.16
CA THR A 236 -1.65 -26.54 33.49
C THR A 236 -3.17 -26.49 33.63
N TYR A 237 -3.71 -27.12 34.67
CA TYR A 237 -5.14 -27.25 34.90
C TYR A 237 -5.49 -26.87 36.34
N LEU A 238 -6.67 -26.27 36.53
CA LEU A 238 -7.27 -26.04 37.85
C LEU A 238 -8.66 -26.67 37.92
N GLU A 239 -9.08 -27.12 39.08
CA GLU A 239 -10.46 -27.55 39.30
C GLU A 239 -11.38 -26.33 39.28
N ALA A 240 -12.43 -26.38 38.46
CA ALA A 240 -13.37 -25.28 38.29
C ALA A 240 -14.15 -24.95 39.59
N GLU A 241 -14.35 -25.94 40.46
CA GLU A 241 -15.04 -25.79 41.74
C GLU A 241 -14.30 -24.93 42.76
N ARG A 242 -13.02 -24.64 42.54
CA ARG A 242 -12.25 -23.70 43.37
C ARG A 242 -12.74 -22.26 43.26
N PHE A 243 -13.57 -21.97 42.26
CA PHE A 243 -14.01 -20.62 41.95
C PHE A 243 -15.52 -20.50 42.13
N GLU A 244 -15.93 -19.40 42.75
CA GLU A 244 -17.34 -19.03 42.76
C GLU A 244 -17.82 -18.79 41.33
N ILE A 245 -18.91 -19.47 40.96
CA ILE A 245 -19.65 -19.22 39.72
C ILE A 245 -20.86 -18.37 40.10
N PRO A 246 -21.08 -17.19 39.47
CA PRO A 246 -22.20 -16.32 39.80
C PRO A 246 -23.56 -17.06 39.77
N PRO A 247 -24.47 -16.78 40.72
CA PRO A 247 -25.77 -17.46 40.82
C PRO A 247 -26.54 -17.45 39.49
N GLY A 248 -27.07 -18.60 39.09
CA GLY A 248 -27.86 -18.75 37.85
C GLY A 248 -27.06 -18.98 36.56
N LYS A 249 -25.72 -19.05 36.63
CA LYS A 249 -24.87 -19.45 35.50
C LYS A 249 -24.15 -20.75 35.84
N LYS A 250 -24.28 -21.78 35.00
CA LYS A 250 -23.47 -23.00 35.08
C LYS A 250 -22.43 -22.99 33.97
N LEU A 251 -21.22 -23.43 34.27
CA LEU A 251 -20.20 -23.74 33.27
C LEU A 251 -20.32 -25.22 32.91
N ALA A 252 -20.21 -25.53 31.62
CA ALA A 252 -20.15 -26.90 31.13
C ALA A 252 -18.83 -27.15 30.40
N SER A 253 -18.45 -28.41 30.26
CA SER A 253 -17.35 -28.82 29.39
C SER A 253 -17.55 -28.26 27.98
N GLY A 254 -16.48 -27.72 27.39
CA GLY A 254 -16.49 -27.03 26.10
C GLY A 254 -16.71 -25.52 26.20
N ASP A 255 -17.24 -25.00 27.32
CA ASP A 255 -17.43 -23.56 27.49
C ASP A 255 -16.09 -22.83 27.58
N LEU A 256 -16.07 -21.59 27.10
CA LEU A 256 -14.99 -20.65 27.36
C LEU A 256 -15.35 -19.79 28.57
N ALA A 257 -14.40 -19.62 29.48
CA ALA A 257 -14.55 -18.83 30.70
C ALA A 257 -13.44 -17.78 30.83
N THR A 258 -13.78 -16.60 31.35
CA THR A 258 -12.81 -15.55 31.69
C THR A 258 -12.70 -15.43 33.21
N THR A 259 -11.48 -15.20 33.71
CA THR A 259 -11.29 -14.84 35.12
C THR A 259 -11.65 -13.38 35.39
N VAL A 260 -12.09 -13.12 36.62
CA VAL A 260 -12.30 -11.79 37.18
C VAL A 260 -11.66 -11.75 38.54
N LYS A 261 -10.82 -10.75 38.77
CA LYS A 261 -10.26 -10.47 40.08
C LYS A 261 -11.01 -9.28 40.67
N ASP A 262 -11.60 -9.46 41.85
CA ASP A 262 -12.24 -8.35 42.56
C ASP A 262 -11.19 -7.45 43.26
N ARG A 263 -11.65 -6.39 43.93
CA ARG A 263 -10.77 -5.46 44.66
C ARG A 263 -10.07 -6.10 45.86
N SER A 264 -10.64 -7.18 46.41
CA SER A 264 -10.10 -7.95 47.52
C SER A 264 -9.05 -8.97 47.06
N GLY A 265 -8.90 -9.14 45.75
CA GLY A 265 -7.96 -10.07 45.14
C GLY A 265 -8.49 -11.47 44.94
N ILE A 266 -9.78 -11.70 45.17
CA ILE A 266 -10.45 -13.00 45.00
C ILE A 266 -10.76 -13.18 43.52
N TYR A 267 -10.42 -14.37 43.01
CA TYR A 267 -10.72 -14.75 41.63
C TYR A 267 -12.06 -15.46 41.53
N SER A 268 -12.84 -15.10 40.51
CA SER A 268 -14.06 -15.80 40.12
C SER A 268 -14.05 -16.12 38.63
N LEU A 269 -14.86 -17.09 38.23
CA LEU A 269 -15.04 -17.46 36.83
C LEU A 269 -16.40 -17.05 36.33
N ARG A 270 -16.42 -16.54 35.09
CA ARG A 270 -17.66 -16.30 34.36
C ARG A 270 -17.53 -16.82 32.93
N LYS A 271 -18.64 -17.25 32.36
CA LYS A 271 -18.72 -17.59 30.94
C LYS A 271 -18.26 -16.41 30.09
N ALA A 272 -17.33 -16.64 29.17
CA ALA A 272 -16.77 -15.63 28.29
C ALA A 272 -17.84 -15.06 27.37
N MET A 273 -17.74 -13.76 27.05
CA MET A 273 -18.70 -13.08 26.16
C MET A 273 -18.69 -13.69 24.75
N ARG A 274 -17.53 -14.14 24.28
CA ARG A 274 -17.36 -14.87 23.01
C ARG A 274 -16.98 -16.32 23.30
N GLN A 275 -17.65 -17.23 22.62
CA GLN A 275 -17.45 -18.68 22.71
C GLN A 275 -16.71 -19.22 21.47
N ASP A 276 -15.73 -18.47 20.98
CA ASP A 276 -14.92 -18.83 19.82
C ASP A 276 -13.50 -19.21 20.30
N PRO A 277 -13.04 -20.46 20.08
CA PRO A 277 -11.72 -20.94 20.47
C PRO A 277 -10.55 -20.12 19.95
N GLU A 278 -10.71 -19.33 18.88
CA GLU A 278 -9.66 -18.42 18.40
C GLU A 278 -9.28 -17.37 19.45
N PHE A 279 -10.10 -17.11 20.47
CA PHE A 279 -9.79 -16.13 21.52
C PHE A 279 -9.07 -16.73 22.75
N LEU A 280 -8.75 -18.02 22.73
CA LEU A 280 -8.04 -18.68 23.82
C LEU A 280 -6.57 -18.28 23.91
N PHE A 281 -6.00 -18.45 25.11
CA PHE A 281 -4.57 -18.48 25.38
C PHE A 281 -3.77 -17.22 25.01
N ALA A 282 -4.44 -16.06 25.12
CA ALA A 282 -3.77 -14.77 25.16
C ALA A 282 -3.36 -14.43 26.60
N TYR A 283 -2.08 -14.17 26.81
CA TYR A 283 -1.49 -13.93 28.13
C TYR A 283 -0.50 -12.77 28.12
N GLN A 284 -0.32 -12.15 29.28
CA GLN A 284 0.86 -11.33 29.54
C GLN A 284 2.05 -12.24 29.82
N ALA A 285 3.22 -11.88 29.31
CA ALA A 285 4.45 -12.59 29.56
C ALA A 285 5.63 -11.63 29.71
N TYR A 286 6.62 -12.07 30.46
CA TYR A 286 7.86 -11.37 30.75
C TYR A 286 9.01 -12.10 30.06
N VAL A 287 9.77 -11.38 29.23
CA VAL A 287 10.89 -11.98 28.50
C VAL A 287 12.07 -12.12 29.46
N GLU A 288 12.44 -13.37 29.78
CA GLU A 288 13.61 -13.64 30.62
C GLU A 288 14.89 -13.58 29.80
N ARG A 289 14.84 -14.13 28.58
CA ARG A 289 16.01 -14.22 27.69
C ARG A 289 15.59 -14.43 26.24
N VAL A 290 16.19 -13.69 25.33
CA VAL A 290 16.17 -14.00 23.89
C VAL A 290 17.23 -15.07 23.63
N ILE A 291 16.79 -16.27 23.24
CA ILE A 291 17.70 -17.38 22.92
C ILE A 291 18.26 -17.11 21.52
N ASP A 292 17.35 -17.02 20.54
CA ASP A 292 17.60 -16.81 19.11
C ASP A 292 16.64 -15.73 18.56
N GLY A 293 16.82 -15.34 17.29
CA GLY A 293 15.94 -14.35 16.64
C GLY A 293 14.45 -14.75 16.58
N ASP A 294 14.14 -16.04 16.68
CA ASP A 294 12.78 -16.59 16.67
C ASP A 294 12.41 -17.38 17.94
N THR A 295 13.29 -17.46 18.94
CA THR A 295 13.11 -18.35 20.10
C THR A 295 13.40 -17.61 21.40
N LEU A 296 12.41 -17.56 22.30
CA LEU A 296 12.46 -16.78 23.53
C LEU A 296 12.18 -17.67 24.75
N LYS A 297 12.88 -17.41 25.85
CA LYS A 297 12.51 -17.90 27.18
C LYS A 297 11.66 -16.85 27.89
N VAL A 298 10.44 -17.21 28.24
CA VAL A 298 9.45 -16.29 28.81
C VAL A 298 8.85 -16.86 30.10
N GLN A 299 8.50 -15.97 31.02
CA GLN A 299 7.64 -16.25 32.16
C GLN A 299 6.24 -15.73 31.84
N ILE A 300 5.26 -16.62 31.78
CA ILE A 300 3.90 -16.35 31.33
C ILE A 300 2.99 -16.28 32.55
N ASP A 301 2.22 -15.22 32.66
CA ASP A 301 1.16 -15.09 33.64
C ASP A 301 -0.12 -15.76 33.12
N LEU A 302 -0.48 -16.89 33.74
CA LEU A 302 -1.68 -17.64 33.41
C LEU A 302 -2.92 -17.14 34.16
N GLY A 303 -2.80 -16.06 34.93
CA GLY A 303 -3.82 -15.61 35.87
C GLY A 303 -3.77 -16.41 37.17
N PHE A 304 -4.66 -16.09 38.11
CA PHE A 304 -4.75 -16.78 39.41
C PHE A 304 -3.48 -16.74 40.28
N GLY A 305 -2.51 -15.87 39.95
CA GLY A 305 -1.19 -15.87 40.59
C GLY A 305 -0.27 -17.00 40.13
N ILE A 306 -0.61 -17.67 39.03
CA ILE A 306 0.16 -18.79 38.47
C ILE A 306 1.06 -18.28 37.36
N LEU A 307 2.35 -18.49 37.53
CA LEU A 307 3.37 -18.17 36.52
C LEU A 307 3.96 -19.48 35.99
N THR A 308 4.12 -19.59 34.67
CA THR A 308 4.81 -20.73 34.03
C THR A 308 5.99 -20.24 33.20
N ARG A 309 7.10 -20.97 33.22
CA ARG A 309 8.27 -20.67 32.38
C ARG A 309 8.24 -21.54 31.15
N GLN A 310 8.35 -20.94 29.97
CA GLN A 310 8.29 -21.64 28.70
C GLN A 310 9.39 -21.16 27.76
N VAL A 311 9.89 -22.07 26.94
CA VAL A 311 10.65 -21.72 25.73
C VAL A 311 9.66 -21.73 24.57
N ILE A 312 9.44 -20.57 23.97
CA ILE A 312 8.49 -20.37 22.88
C ILE A 312 9.23 -20.06 21.58
N ARG A 313 8.71 -20.57 20.47
CA ARG A 313 9.16 -20.24 19.11
C ARG A 313 8.14 -19.34 18.44
N LEU A 314 8.60 -18.32 17.73
CA LEU A 314 7.74 -17.40 17.01
C LEU A 314 7.06 -18.12 15.85
N ARG A 315 5.73 -18.06 15.81
CA ARG A 315 4.92 -18.74 14.81
C ARG A 315 5.16 -18.17 13.41
N GLY A 316 5.37 -19.06 12.45
CA GLY A 316 5.38 -18.76 11.02
C GLY A 316 6.67 -18.15 10.49
N ILE A 317 7.73 -18.10 11.30
CA ILE A 317 9.01 -17.53 10.90
C ILE A 317 10.18 -18.40 11.38
N ASP A 318 11.26 -18.36 10.61
CA ASP A 318 12.55 -18.94 10.94
C ASP A 318 13.62 -17.85 10.88
N ALA A 319 14.34 -17.68 11.99
CA ALA A 319 15.51 -16.81 12.03
C ALA A 319 16.76 -17.52 11.48
N PRO A 320 17.76 -16.78 10.95
CA PRO A 320 19.04 -17.37 10.55
C PRO A 320 19.77 -18.04 11.72
N GLU A 321 20.60 -19.04 11.42
CA GLU A 321 21.39 -19.78 12.41
C GLU A 321 22.26 -18.86 13.28
N MET A 322 22.32 -19.15 14.59
CA MET A 322 22.92 -18.26 15.59
C MET A 322 24.43 -18.06 15.48
N ASP A 323 25.12 -19.01 14.85
CA ASP A 323 26.56 -18.91 14.57
C ASP A 323 26.87 -17.92 13.44
N THR A 324 25.87 -17.54 12.64
CA THR A 324 26.00 -16.54 11.58
C THR A 324 25.88 -15.09 12.10
N GLN A 325 26.45 -14.15 11.35
CA GLN A 325 26.28 -12.71 11.64
C GLN A 325 24.79 -12.28 11.54
N ALA A 326 24.03 -12.91 10.65
CA ALA A 326 22.61 -12.62 10.47
C ALA A 326 21.77 -13.08 11.68
N GLY A 327 22.06 -14.26 12.24
CA GLY A 327 21.39 -14.78 13.44
C GLY A 327 21.66 -13.90 14.67
N LYS A 328 22.91 -13.44 14.84
CA LYS A 328 23.27 -12.47 15.89
C LYS A 328 22.53 -11.14 15.73
N ALA A 329 22.42 -10.62 14.50
CA ALA A 329 21.69 -9.40 14.22
C ALA A 329 20.18 -9.54 14.50
N ALA A 330 19.57 -10.68 14.15
CA ALA A 330 18.17 -10.97 14.43
C ALA A 330 17.89 -11.02 15.94
N LYS A 331 18.77 -11.67 16.71
CA LYS A 331 18.70 -11.69 18.17
C LYS A 331 18.78 -10.29 18.79
N GLU A 332 19.76 -9.49 18.36
CA GLU A 332 19.95 -8.13 18.85
C GLU A 332 18.74 -7.23 18.53
N PHE A 333 18.14 -7.43 17.35
CA PHE A 333 16.91 -6.76 16.97
C PHE A 333 15.77 -7.05 17.96
N VAL A 334 15.54 -8.33 18.30
CA VAL A 334 14.50 -8.72 19.26
C VAL A 334 14.78 -8.13 20.65
N ILE A 335 16.03 -8.18 21.12
CA ILE A 335 16.42 -7.60 22.41
C ILE A 335 16.07 -6.10 22.43
N ARG A 336 16.52 -5.34 21.43
CA ARG A 336 16.28 -3.89 21.35
C ARG A 336 14.79 -3.53 21.28
N GLU A 337 13.98 -4.31 20.58
CA GLU A 337 12.54 -4.03 20.48
C GLU A 337 11.79 -4.29 21.80
N LEU A 338 12.27 -5.24 22.62
CA LEU A 338 11.58 -5.71 23.82
C LEU A 338 12.18 -5.21 25.15
N GLU A 339 13.45 -4.76 25.19
CA GLU A 339 14.16 -4.43 26.44
C GLU A 339 13.46 -3.34 27.28
N LYS A 340 12.76 -2.40 26.62
CA LYS A 340 12.09 -1.26 27.26
C LYS A 340 10.62 -1.55 27.58
N GLU A 341 10.12 -2.70 27.14
CA GLU A 341 8.73 -3.06 27.31
C GLU A 341 8.54 -3.76 28.66
N PRO A 342 7.59 -3.31 29.50
CA PRO A 342 7.39 -3.89 30.83
C PRO A 342 6.89 -5.35 30.75
N TYR A 343 6.21 -5.70 29.67
CA TYR A 343 5.74 -7.04 29.35
C TYR A 343 5.42 -7.12 27.86
N VAL A 344 5.28 -8.35 27.37
CA VAL A 344 4.72 -8.64 26.04
C VAL A 344 3.38 -9.34 26.18
N THR A 345 2.56 -9.21 25.16
CA THR A 345 1.35 -10.02 24.99
C THR A 345 1.70 -11.20 24.11
N ILE A 346 1.43 -12.40 24.58
CA ILE A 346 1.61 -13.60 23.78
C ILE A 346 0.26 -14.22 23.46
N LYS A 347 0.17 -14.85 22.30
CA LYS A 347 -0.86 -15.84 22.02
C LYS A 347 -0.19 -17.14 21.66
N SER A 348 -0.39 -18.15 22.49
CA SER A 348 0.19 -19.47 22.24
C SER A 348 -0.75 -20.36 21.43
N THR A 349 -0.14 -21.23 20.64
CA THR A 349 -0.77 -22.31 19.90
C THR A 349 0.01 -23.60 20.14
N ARG A 350 -0.62 -24.75 19.91
CA ARG A 350 0.02 -26.05 20.20
C ARG A 350 0.93 -26.53 19.04
N SER A 351 2.12 -26.92 19.48
CA SER A 351 3.19 -27.78 18.94
C SER A 351 3.77 -27.52 17.54
N ASP A 352 5.08 -27.24 17.52
CA ASP A 352 6.00 -27.72 16.48
C ASP A 352 6.43 -29.17 16.73
N LYS A 353 7.26 -29.75 15.86
CA LYS A 353 7.75 -31.15 15.97
C LYS A 353 8.68 -31.43 17.16
N TYR A 354 9.01 -30.43 17.97
CA TYR A 354 9.99 -30.50 19.08
C TYR A 354 9.36 -30.13 20.43
N ASP A 355 8.03 -30.23 20.54
CA ASP A 355 7.25 -29.89 21.74
C ASP A 355 7.44 -28.45 22.24
N ARG A 356 7.92 -27.52 21.40
CA ARG A 356 7.96 -26.10 21.74
C ARG A 356 6.62 -25.47 21.42
N TYR A 357 6.18 -24.56 22.27
CA TYR A 357 4.98 -23.78 22.01
C TYR A 357 5.26 -22.75 20.92
N LEU A 358 4.43 -22.74 19.87
CA LEU A 358 4.43 -21.69 18.87
C LEU A 358 3.62 -20.50 19.39
N ALA A 359 4.19 -19.31 19.28
CA ALA A 359 3.56 -18.11 19.81
C ALA A 359 3.63 -16.92 18.84
N ASP A 360 2.58 -16.11 18.90
CA ASP A 360 2.55 -14.76 18.35
C ASP A 360 2.86 -13.77 19.46
N ILE A 361 3.81 -12.86 19.26
CA ILE A 361 4.20 -11.86 20.26
C ILE A 361 3.80 -10.46 19.82
N PHE A 362 3.16 -9.74 20.73
CA PHE A 362 2.80 -8.35 20.59
C PHE A 362 3.41 -7.49 21.70
N TYR A 363 3.84 -6.28 21.35
CA TYR A 363 4.48 -5.32 22.27
C TYR A 363 4.07 -3.89 21.87
N LYS A 364 4.36 -2.88 22.71
CA LYS A 364 3.87 -1.49 22.50
C LYS A 364 2.37 -1.43 22.19
N GLY A 365 1.58 -2.25 22.88
CA GLY A 365 0.13 -2.37 22.71
C GLY A 365 -0.33 -3.20 21.51
N SER A 366 0.24 -3.02 20.33
CA SER A 366 -0.25 -3.71 19.11
C SER A 366 0.80 -4.04 18.04
N LEU A 367 2.09 -3.77 18.28
CA LEU A 367 3.12 -4.13 17.31
C LEU A 367 3.35 -5.63 17.34
N TYR A 368 3.34 -6.26 16.17
CA TYR A 368 3.45 -7.70 16.02
C TYR A 368 4.90 -8.09 15.67
N LEU A 369 5.61 -8.67 16.65
CA LEU A 369 7.04 -8.94 16.57
C LEU A 369 7.39 -9.89 15.42
N ASN A 370 6.60 -10.96 15.22
CA ASN A 370 6.89 -11.95 14.18
C ASN A 370 6.89 -11.30 12.78
N GLN A 371 5.95 -10.38 12.52
CA GLN A 371 5.92 -9.63 11.27
C GLN A 371 7.09 -8.64 11.18
N ARG A 372 7.44 -7.97 12.28
CA ARG A 372 8.57 -7.02 12.30
C ARG A 372 9.89 -7.70 11.94
N LEU A 373 10.10 -8.95 12.36
CA LEU A 373 11.28 -9.72 11.97
C LEU A 373 11.34 -10.00 10.46
N LEU A 374 10.19 -10.25 9.81
CA LEU A 374 10.12 -10.37 8.35
C LEU A 374 10.34 -9.00 7.68
N ASP A 375 9.69 -7.96 8.19
CA ASP A 375 9.73 -6.61 7.63
C ASP A 375 11.15 -6.04 7.56
N GLU A 376 11.95 -6.34 8.58
CA GLU A 376 13.33 -5.84 8.75
C GLU A 376 14.37 -6.83 8.22
N GLY A 377 13.95 -7.94 7.60
CA GLY A 377 14.85 -8.94 6.99
C GLY A 377 15.63 -9.79 8.00
N HIS A 378 15.14 -9.91 9.23
CA HIS A 378 15.75 -10.70 10.31
C HIS A 378 15.21 -12.14 10.40
N ALA A 379 14.20 -12.49 9.62
CA ALA A 379 13.67 -13.84 9.50
C ALA A 379 13.09 -14.12 8.09
N ALA A 380 12.84 -15.40 7.80
CA ALA A 380 12.09 -15.86 6.63
C ALA A 380 10.80 -16.58 7.07
N LEU A 381 9.87 -16.87 6.14
CA LEU A 381 8.73 -17.74 6.45
C LEU A 381 9.21 -19.17 6.73
N ALA A 382 8.66 -19.77 7.79
CA ALA A 382 8.85 -21.17 8.15
C ALA A 382 8.01 -22.13 7.29
#